data_AF-A0A1Z4I6X7-F1
#
_entry.id   AF-A0A1Z4I6X7-F1
#
_cell.length_a   1.000
_cell.length_b   1.000
_cell.length_c   1.000
_cell.angle_alpha   90.00
_cell.angle_beta   90.00
_cell.angle_gamma   90.00
#
_symmetry.space_group_name_H-M   'P 1'
#
loop_
_entity.id
_entity.type
_entity.pdbx_description
1 polymer ?
#
loop_
_entity_poly.entity_id
_entity_poly.type
_entity_poly.pdbx_seq_one_letter_code
_entity_poly.pdbx_strand_id
1 'polypeptide(L)'
;MAVQILELNDQYVLNYCTKYLARKNPEPRNNFGQFTDNDIRSQVAESWRFPIIDTYSDGSDSVKNYDLNRVTFVYQVLGTTTPKNIAVIGTFSNLFELIPLTNVKFLGEPTSYYALTVLVPKAEVHTYKFVVDGQYIPDPINPQRAVLDNGQIWSRFFTNFCTQPLNFDDWEYVILQRLVDHILPFRTQEGQNFVNRYFNNIDRQSKDNQYPYAYRLDESVGAANFIDNILAREENHHLIDYKICLAQIDRILRQRNPFIEPREMSRELYVDLYNEMTLDKVNGWDSGKYGSPLFFLQLLRRHTYTGAFSHPKYGGNIGAAGWAYLAERLVNEQGKTLFDWRKAIEKPLGVNSDYHG
;
A
#
# COMPACT_ATOMS: atom_id res chain seq x y z
N MET A 1 8.35 22.76 -10.66
CA MET A 1 7.19 22.75 -11.57
C MET A 1 5.96 22.98 -10.72
N ALA A 2 4.98 23.76 -11.19
CA ALA A 2 3.74 23.96 -10.44
C ALA A 2 2.97 22.64 -10.37
N VAL A 3 2.60 22.21 -9.17
CA VAL A 3 1.84 20.98 -8.96
C VAL A 3 0.39 21.17 -9.43
N GLN A 4 -0.19 20.15 -10.07
CA GLN A 4 -1.59 20.20 -10.47
C GLN A 4 -2.49 19.94 -9.25
N ILE A 5 -3.40 20.88 -8.96
CA ILE A 5 -4.40 20.74 -7.91
C ILE A 5 -5.64 20.05 -8.49
N LEU A 6 -6.21 19.12 -7.72
CA LEU A 6 -7.48 18.48 -8.04
C LEU A 6 -8.55 18.89 -7.05
N GLU A 7 -9.71 19.27 -7.58
CA GLU A 7 -10.92 19.43 -6.80
C GLU A 7 -11.60 18.07 -6.65
N LEU A 8 -11.70 17.58 -5.42
CA LEU A 8 -12.44 16.36 -5.09
C LEU A 8 -13.70 16.69 -4.33
N ASN A 9 -14.66 15.78 -4.37
CA ASN A 9 -15.85 15.89 -3.54
C ASN A 9 -15.47 15.80 -2.04
N ASP A 10 -16.04 16.66 -1.19
CA ASP A 10 -15.84 16.61 0.26
C ASP A 10 -16.14 15.23 0.86
N GLN A 11 -17.11 14.51 0.30
CA GLN A 11 -17.44 13.14 0.69
C GLN A 11 -16.25 12.18 0.49
N TYR A 12 -15.40 12.40 -0.53
CA TYR A 12 -14.16 11.65 -0.72
C TYR A 12 -13.30 11.75 0.53
N VAL A 13 -13.01 12.99 0.95
CA VAL A 13 -12.12 13.26 2.07
C VAL A 13 -12.72 12.67 3.35
N LEU A 14 -14.01 12.92 3.60
CA LEU A 14 -14.69 12.44 4.80
C LEU A 14 -14.70 10.91 4.90
N ASN A 15 -14.92 10.20 3.79
CA ASN A 15 -14.90 8.74 3.77
C ASN A 15 -13.56 8.15 4.23
N TYR A 16 -12.46 8.82 3.87
CA TYR A 16 -11.13 8.37 4.22
C TYR A 16 -10.68 8.82 5.60
N CYS A 17 -10.96 10.07 6.00
CA CYS A 17 -10.37 10.61 7.22
C CYS A 17 -11.20 10.36 8.48
N THR A 18 -12.54 10.37 8.39
CA THR A 18 -13.41 10.37 9.58
C THR A 18 -13.26 9.13 10.45
N LYS A 19 -13.12 7.94 9.84
CA LYS A 19 -12.90 6.67 10.56
C LYS A 19 -11.69 6.73 11.50
N TYR A 20 -10.66 7.48 11.11
CA TYR A 20 -9.38 7.57 11.82
C TYR A 20 -9.31 8.79 12.75
N LEU A 21 -9.87 9.94 12.32
CA LEU A 21 -9.68 11.24 12.96
C LEU A 21 -10.88 11.74 13.78
N ALA A 22 -12.10 11.24 13.54
CA ALA A 22 -13.31 11.76 14.19
C ALA A 22 -13.54 11.20 15.61
N ARG A 23 -12.57 10.48 16.17
CA ARG A 23 -12.72 9.82 17.48
C ARG A 23 -12.63 10.85 18.60
N LYS A 24 -13.65 10.89 19.46
CA LYS A 24 -13.66 11.74 20.66
C LYS A 24 -12.92 11.13 21.86
N ASN A 25 -12.58 9.85 21.80
CA ASN A 25 -11.89 9.18 22.89
C ASN A 25 -10.38 9.53 22.86
N PRO A 26 -9.84 10.19 23.89
CA PRO A 26 -8.42 10.57 23.94
C PRO A 26 -7.51 9.45 24.45
N GLU A 27 -8.03 8.26 24.75
CA GLU A 27 -7.19 7.14 25.20
C GLU A 27 -6.19 6.72 24.11
N PRO A 28 -4.92 6.44 24.46
CA PRO A 28 -3.85 6.06 23.53
C PRO A 28 -3.99 4.61 23.04
N ARG A 29 -5.20 4.20 22.61
CA ARG A 29 -5.54 2.81 22.24
C ARG A 29 -4.77 2.28 21.03
N ASN A 30 -4.19 3.17 20.22
CA ASN A 30 -3.39 2.79 19.05
C ASN A 30 -1.89 2.98 19.30
N ASN A 31 -1.48 3.19 20.56
CA ASN A 31 -0.08 3.18 20.96
C ASN A 31 0.35 1.74 21.29
N PHE A 32 1.17 1.17 20.43
CA PHE A 32 1.82 -0.14 20.61
C PHE A 32 3.28 0.01 21.07
N GLY A 33 3.61 1.15 21.70
CA GLY A 33 4.95 1.50 22.17
C GLY A 33 5.72 2.45 21.23
N GLN A 34 5.15 2.81 20.09
CA GLN A 34 5.78 3.70 19.10
C GLN A 34 5.65 5.20 19.42
N PHE A 35 4.74 5.58 20.33
CA PHE A 35 4.52 6.98 20.72
C PHE A 35 4.53 7.14 22.24
N THR A 36 4.65 8.38 22.70
CA THR A 36 4.32 8.71 24.11
C THR A 36 2.80 8.89 24.25
N ASP A 37 2.25 8.66 25.44
CA ASP A 37 0.79 8.77 25.66
C ASP A 37 0.25 10.20 25.45
N ASN A 38 1.11 11.22 25.53
CA ASN A 38 0.77 12.61 25.26
C ASN A 38 0.83 12.97 23.76
N ASP A 39 1.30 12.06 22.91
CA ASP A 39 1.37 12.28 21.47
C ASP A 39 -0.02 12.08 20.86
N ILE A 40 -0.50 13.03 20.07
CA ILE A 40 -1.80 12.91 19.40
C ILE A 40 -1.90 11.66 18.52
N ARG A 41 -0.78 11.20 17.96
CA ARG A 41 -0.72 10.01 17.10
C ARG A 41 -1.04 8.72 17.84
N SER A 42 -0.94 8.72 19.18
CA SER A 42 -1.36 7.60 20.04
C SER A 42 -2.88 7.38 20.03
N GLN A 43 -3.65 8.45 19.76
CA GLN A 43 -5.12 8.46 19.79
C GLN A 43 -5.72 8.18 18.40
N VAL A 44 -4.93 8.41 17.35
CA VAL A 44 -5.33 8.20 15.94
C VAL A 44 -5.11 6.75 15.53
N ALA A 45 -6.16 6.12 14.99
CA ALA A 45 -6.03 4.79 14.41
C ALA A 45 -5.33 4.87 13.04
N GLU A 46 -4.33 4.02 12.82
CA GLU A 46 -3.61 3.90 11.53
C GLU A 46 -3.09 5.26 11.01
N SER A 47 -2.48 6.06 11.89
CA SER A 47 -1.98 7.41 11.58
C SER A 47 -0.98 7.47 10.42
N TRP A 48 -0.31 6.35 10.12
CA TRP A 48 0.59 6.15 8.97
C TRP A 48 -0.10 6.26 7.60
N ARG A 49 -1.44 6.26 7.54
CA ARG A 49 -2.22 6.41 6.30
C ARG A 49 -2.29 7.84 5.75
N PHE A 50 -1.77 8.82 6.49
CA PHE A 50 -1.81 10.23 6.11
C PHE A 50 -0.43 10.70 5.61
N PRO A 51 -0.37 11.52 4.54
CA PRO A 51 -1.49 11.99 3.72
C PRO A 51 -2.10 10.83 2.91
N ILE A 52 -3.36 10.99 2.46
CA ILE A 52 -4.06 9.94 1.74
C ILE A 52 -3.43 9.84 0.35
N ILE A 53 -2.82 8.70 0.03
CA ILE A 53 -2.27 8.40 -1.29
C ILE A 53 -3.26 7.51 -2.03
N ASP A 54 -3.56 7.86 -3.27
CA ASP A 54 -4.49 7.12 -4.11
C ASP A 54 -4.03 7.07 -5.57
N THR A 55 -4.56 6.11 -6.33
CA THR A 55 -4.34 6.07 -7.78
C THR A 55 -5.11 7.21 -8.43
N TYR A 56 -4.50 7.89 -9.39
CA TYR A 56 -5.19 8.87 -10.21
C TYR A 56 -5.64 8.25 -11.53
N SER A 57 -6.83 8.65 -11.97
CA SER A 57 -7.31 8.46 -13.33
C SER A 57 -8.21 9.64 -13.69
N ASP A 58 -8.17 10.06 -14.95
CA ASP A 58 -9.00 11.13 -15.47
C ASP A 58 -10.31 10.63 -16.13
N GLY A 59 -10.63 9.34 -16.00
CA GLY A 59 -11.82 8.78 -16.65
C GLY A 59 -11.64 8.40 -18.12
N SER A 60 -10.57 8.86 -18.78
CA SER A 60 -10.51 8.95 -20.25
C SER A 60 -9.28 8.33 -20.88
N ASP A 61 -8.10 8.48 -20.27
CA ASP A 61 -6.83 7.95 -20.77
C ASP A 61 -6.00 7.39 -19.60
N SER A 62 -6.05 6.06 -19.48
CA SER A 62 -5.37 5.32 -18.42
C SER A 62 -3.86 5.24 -18.61
N VAL A 63 -3.35 5.44 -19.84
CA VAL A 63 -1.91 5.36 -20.11
C VAL A 63 -1.25 6.69 -19.76
N LYS A 64 -1.89 7.79 -20.15
CA LYS A 64 -1.32 9.13 -19.98
C LYS A 64 -1.10 9.53 -18.53
N ASN A 65 -1.98 9.12 -17.62
CA ASN A 65 -1.95 9.53 -16.22
C ASN A 65 -1.50 8.40 -15.28
N TYR A 66 -1.01 7.30 -15.84
CA TYR A 66 -0.61 6.12 -15.07
C TYR A 66 0.50 6.42 -14.07
N ASP A 67 1.40 7.33 -14.41
CA ASP A 67 2.56 7.71 -13.62
C ASP A 67 2.21 8.68 -12.47
N LEU A 68 0.94 9.00 -12.25
CA LEU A 68 0.50 9.95 -11.23
C LEU A 68 -0.27 9.28 -10.09
N ASN A 69 0.02 9.70 -8.86
CA ASN A 69 -0.85 9.54 -7.73
C ASN A 69 -1.62 10.81 -7.43
N ARG A 70 -2.79 10.59 -6.85
CA ARG A 70 -3.53 11.60 -6.14
C ARG A 70 -3.12 11.60 -4.68
N VAL A 71 -2.67 12.75 -4.18
CA VAL A 71 -2.23 12.93 -2.79
C VAL A 71 -3.15 13.94 -2.11
N THR A 72 -3.91 13.48 -1.13
CA THR A 72 -4.81 14.34 -0.35
C THR A 72 -4.23 14.58 1.03
N PHE A 73 -3.79 15.83 1.25
CA PHE A 73 -3.41 16.34 2.57
C PHE A 73 -4.67 16.66 3.37
N VAL A 74 -4.71 16.26 4.63
CA VAL A 74 -5.84 16.54 5.52
C VAL A 74 -5.30 17.14 6.82
N TYR A 75 -5.79 18.31 7.18
CA TYR A 75 -5.52 18.95 8.45
C TYR A 75 -6.80 19.01 9.28
N GLN A 76 -6.75 18.48 10.51
CA GLN A 76 -7.86 18.57 11.45
C GLN A 76 -7.60 19.71 12.44
N VAL A 77 -8.53 20.64 12.53
CA VAL A 77 -8.52 21.68 13.57
C VAL A 77 -8.93 21.05 14.90
N LEU A 78 -8.06 21.19 15.89
CA LEU A 78 -8.27 20.70 17.25
C LEU A 78 -8.52 21.90 18.17
N GLY A 79 -9.56 21.81 18.99
CA GLY A 79 -9.98 22.90 19.88
C GLY A 79 -11.04 23.82 19.28
N THR A 80 -11.24 24.99 19.91
CA THR A 80 -12.35 25.91 19.59
C THR A 80 -11.95 27.07 18.67
N THR A 81 -10.65 27.25 18.41
CA THR A 81 -10.16 28.37 17.60
C THR A 81 -9.96 27.91 16.17
N THR A 82 -10.74 28.48 15.25
CA THR A 82 -10.59 28.22 13.82
C THR A 82 -9.42 29.03 13.27
N PRO A 83 -8.38 28.37 12.71
CA PRO A 83 -7.27 29.07 12.06
C PRO A 83 -7.77 29.85 10.84
N LYS A 84 -7.12 30.98 10.54
CA LYS A 84 -7.51 31.84 9.42
C LYS A 84 -7.01 31.28 8.10
N ASN A 85 -5.77 30.81 8.09
CA ASN A 85 -5.11 30.28 6.89
C ASN A 85 -4.44 28.94 7.22
N ILE A 86 -4.77 27.93 6.42
CA ILE A 86 -4.08 26.64 6.42
C ILE A 86 -3.58 26.40 5.00
N ALA A 87 -2.28 26.16 4.87
CA ALA A 87 -1.64 25.79 3.61
C ALA A 87 -0.68 24.62 3.81
N VAL A 88 -0.24 24.03 2.72
CA VAL A 88 0.83 23.03 2.70
C VAL A 88 1.95 23.48 1.80
N ILE A 89 3.17 23.11 2.20
CA ILE A 89 4.39 23.33 1.43
C ILE A 89 5.21 22.04 1.45
N GLY A 90 5.84 21.69 0.33
CA GLY A 90 6.65 20.49 0.26
C GLY A 90 7.33 20.29 -1.08
N THR A 91 8.18 19.27 -1.14
CA THR A 91 9.00 18.94 -2.33
C THR A 91 8.21 18.40 -3.51
N PHE A 92 6.92 18.13 -3.33
CA PHE A 92 5.99 17.78 -4.41
C PHE A 92 5.58 19.01 -5.25
N SER A 93 5.95 20.22 -4.82
CA SER A 93 5.78 21.49 -5.55
C SER A 93 7.02 22.37 -5.36
N ASN A 94 6.95 23.63 -5.78
CA ASN A 94 8.00 24.61 -5.52
C ASN A 94 8.02 24.98 -4.02
N LEU A 95 9.19 24.91 -3.37
CA LEU A 95 9.36 25.11 -1.91
C LEU A 95 9.13 26.55 -1.41
N PHE A 96 8.76 27.49 -2.27
CA PHE A 96 8.35 28.85 -1.89
C PHE A 96 6.85 29.09 -2.07
N GLU A 97 6.13 28.10 -2.59
CA GLU A 97 4.72 28.21 -2.93
C GLU A 97 3.88 27.57 -1.84
N LEU A 98 3.06 28.38 -1.16
CA LEU A 98 2.10 27.92 -0.16
C LEU A 98 0.80 27.58 -0.86
N ILE A 99 0.40 26.31 -0.81
CA ILE A 99 -0.84 25.87 -1.46
C ILE A 99 -1.95 25.78 -0.40
N PRO A 100 -3.00 26.60 -0.48
CA PRO A 100 -4.04 26.66 0.54
C PRO A 100 -4.86 25.36 0.59
N LEU A 101 -5.24 24.94 1.78
CA LEU A 101 -6.24 23.89 1.99
C LEU A 101 -7.63 24.52 2.07
N THR A 102 -8.63 23.82 1.55
CA THR A 102 -10.04 24.23 1.60
C THR A 102 -10.77 23.52 2.73
N ASN A 103 -11.78 24.17 3.31
CA ASN A 103 -12.59 23.56 4.36
C ASN A 103 -13.51 22.48 3.74
N VAL A 104 -13.46 21.28 4.32
CA VAL A 104 -14.29 20.14 3.92
C VAL A 104 -15.67 20.29 4.54
N LYS A 105 -16.72 20.11 3.75
CA LYS A 105 -18.11 20.23 4.23
C LYS A 105 -18.80 18.88 4.35
N PHE A 106 -19.73 18.77 5.30
CA PHE A 106 -20.66 17.64 5.40
C PHE A 106 -22.08 18.17 5.28
N LEU A 107 -22.82 17.72 4.26
CA LEU A 107 -24.17 18.22 3.94
C LEU A 107 -24.23 19.76 3.80
N GLY A 108 -23.16 20.37 3.27
CA GLY A 108 -23.05 21.82 3.06
C GLY A 108 -22.51 22.59 4.27
N GLU A 109 -22.45 21.98 5.45
CA GLU A 109 -21.94 22.61 6.67
C GLU A 109 -20.43 22.40 6.83
N PRO A 110 -19.68 23.43 7.27
CA PRO A 110 -18.24 23.32 7.48
C PRO A 110 -17.89 22.31 8.57
N THR A 111 -16.88 21.48 8.32
CA THR A 111 -16.33 20.54 9.33
C THR A 111 -15.04 21.10 9.93
N SER A 112 -14.44 20.38 10.89
CA SER A 112 -13.11 20.70 11.40
C SER A 112 -11.97 20.28 10.46
N TYR A 113 -12.27 19.66 9.32
CA TYR A 113 -11.26 19.20 8.37
C TYR A 113 -11.02 20.23 7.28
N TYR A 114 -9.75 20.39 6.93
CA TYR A 114 -9.28 21.11 5.77
C TYR A 114 -8.50 20.14 4.90
N ALA A 115 -8.65 20.24 3.58
CA ALA A 115 -7.97 19.34 2.67
C ALA A 115 -7.46 20.04 1.42
N LEU A 116 -6.43 19.43 0.83
CA LEU A 116 -5.93 19.77 -0.49
C LEU A 116 -5.59 18.46 -1.19
N THR A 117 -5.99 18.34 -2.45
CA THR A 117 -5.57 17.23 -3.28
C THR A 117 -4.70 17.73 -4.43
N VAL A 118 -3.57 17.06 -4.64
CA VAL A 118 -2.64 17.33 -5.74
C VAL A 118 -2.27 16.06 -6.49
N LEU A 119 -1.82 16.22 -7.74
CA LEU A 119 -1.20 15.16 -8.52
C LEU A 119 0.31 15.19 -8.35
N VAL A 120 0.86 14.02 -8.01
CA VAL A 120 2.27 13.83 -7.75
C VAL A 120 2.75 12.60 -8.50
N PRO A 121 3.92 12.62 -9.15
CA PRO A 121 4.46 11.43 -9.78
C PRO A 121 4.61 10.28 -8.78
N LYS A 122 4.42 9.06 -9.28
CA LYS A 122 4.59 7.83 -8.50
C LYS A 122 6.07 7.53 -8.27
N ALA A 123 6.36 6.66 -7.29
CA ALA A 123 7.71 6.20 -6.93
C ALA A 123 8.62 7.30 -6.33
N GLU A 124 8.03 8.36 -5.78
CA GLU A 124 8.76 9.50 -5.25
C GLU A 124 8.62 9.59 -3.72
N VAL A 125 9.65 10.16 -3.10
CA VAL A 125 9.69 10.49 -1.67
C VAL A 125 9.58 12.00 -1.54
N HIS A 126 8.59 12.46 -0.78
CA HIS A 126 8.40 13.88 -0.57
C HIS A 126 8.37 14.24 0.90
N THR A 127 8.85 15.45 1.18
CA THR A 127 8.75 16.06 2.50
C THR A 127 7.82 17.25 2.47
N TYR A 128 7.01 17.43 3.52
CA TYR A 128 6.08 18.54 3.64
C TYR A 128 5.88 19.04 5.08
N LYS A 129 5.36 20.26 5.18
CA LYS A 129 4.88 20.90 6.40
C LYS A 129 3.54 21.56 6.12
N PHE A 130 2.69 21.64 7.15
CA PHE A 130 1.58 22.58 7.13
C PHE A 130 2.05 23.96 7.55
N VAL A 131 1.39 24.98 6.99
CA VAL A 131 1.55 26.37 7.38
C VAL A 131 0.21 26.84 7.92
N VAL A 132 0.12 26.98 9.24
CA VAL A 132 -1.11 27.37 9.95
C VAL A 132 -0.89 28.75 10.54
N ASP A 133 -1.64 29.74 10.04
CA ASP A 133 -1.50 31.15 10.45
C ASP A 133 -0.03 31.65 10.41
N GLY A 134 0.73 31.21 9.40
CA GLY A 134 2.13 31.56 9.18
C GLY A 134 3.16 30.70 9.93
N GLN A 135 2.71 29.77 10.77
CA GLN A 135 3.59 28.86 11.51
C GLN A 135 3.80 27.55 10.75
N TYR A 136 5.07 27.18 10.52
CA TYR A 136 5.45 25.96 9.83
C TYR A 136 5.52 24.79 10.81
N ILE A 137 4.56 23.87 10.71
CA ILE A 137 4.46 22.70 11.58
C ILE A 137 4.54 21.41 10.77
N PRO A 138 5.25 20.37 11.24
CA PRO A 138 5.07 19.02 10.72
C PRO A 138 3.60 18.61 10.90
N ASP A 139 3.11 17.75 10.01
CA ASP A 139 1.79 17.17 10.06
C ASP A 139 1.60 16.46 11.41
N PRO A 140 0.66 16.90 12.27
CA PRO A 140 0.53 16.37 13.62
C PRO A 140 0.16 14.88 13.64
N ILE A 141 -0.50 14.36 12.60
CA ILE A 141 -0.98 12.99 12.54
C ILE A 141 -0.03 12.04 11.82
N ASN A 142 0.71 12.50 10.80
CA ASN A 142 1.63 11.62 10.07
C ASN A 142 2.83 11.22 10.95
N PRO A 143 3.06 9.92 11.24
CA PRO A 143 4.21 9.49 12.03
C PRO A 143 5.54 9.54 11.28
N GLN A 144 5.50 9.56 9.95
CA GLN A 144 6.68 9.47 9.09
C GLN A 144 7.37 10.83 9.03
N ARG A 145 8.62 10.89 9.50
CA ARG A 145 9.43 12.11 9.58
C ARG A 145 10.74 11.97 8.83
N ALA A 146 11.28 13.12 8.43
CA ALA A 146 12.66 13.27 7.96
C ALA A 146 13.32 14.42 8.72
N VAL A 147 14.56 14.22 9.16
CA VAL A 147 15.44 15.31 9.62
C VAL A 147 16.31 15.66 8.43
N LEU A 148 16.20 16.89 7.93
CA LEU A 148 17.04 17.36 6.83
C LEU A 148 18.39 17.86 7.34
N ASP A 149 19.34 18.10 6.44
CA ASP A 149 20.72 18.53 6.78
C ASP A 149 20.77 19.83 7.61
N ASN A 150 19.73 20.65 7.52
CA ASN A 150 19.57 21.87 8.32
C ASN A 150 18.99 21.62 9.73
N GLY A 151 18.86 20.37 10.15
CA GLY A 151 18.30 19.94 11.43
C GLY A 151 16.78 20.09 11.55
N GLN A 152 16.09 20.56 10.51
CA GLN A 152 14.63 20.74 10.55
C GLN A 152 13.92 19.40 10.38
N ILE A 153 12.92 19.18 11.23
CA ILE A 153 12.02 18.03 11.11
C ILE A 153 10.92 18.37 10.10
N TRP A 154 10.72 17.48 9.14
CA TRP A 154 9.63 17.52 8.16
C TRP A 154 8.80 16.25 8.25
N SER A 155 7.54 16.33 7.82
CA SER A 155 6.73 15.13 7.55
C SER A 155 7.16 14.56 6.22
N ARG A 156 7.06 13.24 6.06
CA ARG A 156 7.43 12.55 4.83
C ARG A 156 6.26 11.70 4.34
N PHE A 157 6.10 11.61 3.03
CA PHE A 157 5.21 10.64 2.41
C PHE A 157 5.86 10.04 1.16
N PHE A 158 5.27 8.96 0.71
CA PHE A 158 5.72 8.17 -0.42
C PHE A 158 4.57 8.04 -1.40
N THR A 159 4.80 8.36 -2.68
CA THR A 159 3.82 8.04 -3.71
C THR A 159 3.91 6.56 -4.05
N ASN A 160 2.76 5.95 -4.33
CA ASN A 160 2.64 4.54 -4.70
C ASN A 160 3.04 4.34 -6.16
N PHE A 161 4.15 3.65 -6.41
CA PHE A 161 4.31 2.93 -7.67
C PHE A 161 4.09 1.45 -7.42
N CYS A 162 3.13 0.88 -8.14
CA CYS A 162 2.72 -0.50 -7.95
C CYS A 162 3.56 -1.50 -8.78
N THR A 163 4.67 -1.04 -9.39
CA THR A 163 5.39 -1.84 -10.39
C THR A 163 6.92 -1.74 -10.39
N GLN A 164 7.54 -0.88 -9.57
CA GLN A 164 9.00 -0.91 -9.39
C GLN A 164 9.34 -1.20 -7.94
N PRO A 165 10.29 -2.12 -7.70
CA PRO A 165 10.88 -2.29 -6.39
C PRO A 165 11.48 -0.97 -5.87
N LEU A 166 11.13 -0.61 -4.65
CA LEU A 166 11.61 0.53 -3.87
C LEU A 166 12.86 0.19 -3.07
N ASN A 167 12.86 -0.98 -2.39
CA ASN A 167 13.98 -1.36 -1.53
C ASN A 167 14.84 -2.48 -2.11
N PHE A 168 14.26 -3.35 -2.94
CA PHE A 168 14.95 -4.53 -3.46
C PHE A 168 15.69 -4.24 -4.76
N ASP A 169 16.89 -4.79 -4.87
CA ASP A 169 17.60 -4.88 -6.13
C ASP A 169 16.89 -5.88 -7.05
N ASP A 170 17.13 -5.79 -8.37
CA ASP A 170 16.49 -6.67 -9.35
C ASP A 170 16.61 -8.16 -9.01
N TRP A 171 17.78 -8.60 -8.53
CA TRP A 171 18.03 -10.01 -8.20
C TRP A 171 17.26 -10.46 -6.95
N GLU A 172 17.12 -9.59 -5.95
CA GLU A 172 16.35 -9.85 -4.72
C GLU A 172 14.87 -9.96 -5.06
N TYR A 173 14.39 -9.03 -5.89
CA TYR A 173 13.01 -8.98 -6.32
C TYR A 173 12.61 -10.22 -7.12
N VAL A 174 13.50 -10.71 -7.99
CA VAL A 174 13.27 -11.95 -8.74
C VAL A 174 13.16 -13.16 -7.82
N ILE A 175 14.07 -13.31 -6.84
CA ILE A 175 14.00 -14.43 -5.88
C ILE A 175 12.71 -14.33 -5.05
N LEU A 176 12.36 -13.12 -4.61
CA LEU A 176 11.12 -12.87 -3.87
C LEU A 176 9.89 -13.25 -4.70
N GLN A 177 9.81 -12.80 -5.95
CA GLN A 177 8.72 -13.11 -6.87
C GLN A 177 8.55 -14.62 -7.04
N ARG A 178 9.66 -15.35 -7.20
CA ARG A 178 9.68 -16.82 -7.33
C ARG A 178 9.16 -17.54 -6.08
N LEU A 179 9.49 -17.06 -4.89
CA LEU A 179 9.00 -17.64 -3.63
C LEU A 179 7.51 -17.31 -3.41
N VAL A 180 7.10 -16.07 -3.69
CA VAL A 180 5.70 -15.62 -3.66
C VAL A 180 4.84 -16.46 -4.61
N ASP A 181 5.35 -16.71 -5.81
CA ASP A 181 4.72 -17.57 -6.82
C ASP A 181 4.43 -18.98 -6.33
N HIS A 182 5.33 -19.54 -5.52
CA HIS A 182 5.16 -20.87 -4.94
C HIS A 182 4.08 -20.89 -3.86
N ILE A 183 3.92 -19.80 -3.09
CA ILE A 183 2.99 -19.70 -1.98
C ILE A 183 1.54 -19.53 -2.46
N LEU A 184 1.32 -18.79 -3.56
CA LEU A 184 -0.02 -18.43 -4.01
C LEU A 184 -0.79 -19.61 -4.62
N PRO A 185 -2.10 -19.75 -4.33
CA PRO A 185 -2.88 -20.91 -4.77
C PRO A 185 -3.29 -20.86 -6.26
N PHE A 186 -2.98 -19.77 -6.97
CA PHE A 186 -3.42 -19.50 -8.33
C PHE A 186 -2.71 -20.34 -9.41
N ARG A 187 -1.60 -21.00 -9.08
CA ARG A 187 -0.85 -21.86 -10.01
C ARG A 187 -1.24 -23.34 -9.94
N THR A 188 -2.23 -23.70 -9.11
CA THR A 188 -2.90 -25.01 -9.23
C THR A 188 -3.70 -25.04 -10.54
N GLN A 189 -3.94 -26.22 -11.13
CA GLN A 189 -4.77 -26.32 -12.35
C GLN A 189 -6.12 -25.61 -12.16
N GLU A 190 -6.73 -25.78 -10.99
CA GLU A 190 -7.97 -25.12 -10.59
C GLU A 190 -7.81 -23.60 -10.47
N GLY A 191 -6.73 -23.13 -9.84
CA GLY A 191 -6.42 -21.71 -9.71
C GLY A 191 -6.19 -21.04 -11.06
N GLN A 192 -5.47 -21.68 -11.96
CA GLN A 192 -5.21 -21.16 -13.30
C GLN A 192 -6.49 -21.15 -14.14
N ASN A 193 -7.33 -22.19 -14.01
CA ASN A 193 -8.65 -22.23 -14.63
C ASN A 193 -9.56 -21.10 -14.09
N PHE A 194 -9.50 -20.81 -12.79
CA PHE A 194 -10.20 -19.68 -12.17
C PHE A 194 -9.72 -18.36 -12.75
N VAL A 195 -8.40 -18.08 -12.72
CA VAL A 195 -7.79 -16.85 -13.26
C VAL A 195 -8.21 -16.65 -14.70
N ASN A 196 -8.03 -17.68 -15.54
CA ASN A 196 -8.40 -17.63 -16.95
C ASN A 196 -9.89 -17.32 -17.15
N ARG A 197 -10.80 -17.98 -16.41
CA ARG A 197 -12.25 -17.66 -16.49
C ARG A 197 -12.56 -16.25 -16.00
N TYR A 198 -12.04 -15.88 -14.84
CA TYR A 198 -12.36 -14.63 -14.17
C TYR A 198 -11.99 -13.45 -15.07
N PHE A 199 -10.79 -13.45 -15.65
CA PHE A 199 -10.36 -12.37 -16.55
C PHE A 199 -11.01 -12.41 -17.92
N ASN A 200 -11.18 -13.58 -18.52
CA ASN A 200 -11.85 -13.69 -19.82
C ASN A 200 -13.35 -13.30 -19.74
N ASN A 201 -13.98 -13.45 -18.57
CA ASN A 201 -15.38 -13.05 -18.35
C ASN A 201 -15.50 -11.54 -18.06
N ILE A 202 -14.55 -10.95 -17.31
CA ILE A 202 -14.47 -9.51 -17.10
C ILE A 202 -14.36 -8.78 -18.45
N ASP A 203 -13.56 -9.30 -19.39
CA ASP A 203 -13.33 -8.70 -20.71
C ASP A 203 -14.59 -8.65 -21.61
N ARG A 204 -15.58 -9.54 -21.37
CA ARG A 204 -16.83 -9.59 -22.16
C ARG A 204 -17.99 -8.80 -21.55
N GLN A 205 -18.11 -8.75 -20.21
CA GLN A 205 -19.19 -8.01 -19.54
C GLN A 205 -18.86 -6.53 -19.31
N SER A 206 -17.58 -6.14 -19.35
CA SER A 206 -17.11 -4.79 -18.97
C SER A 206 -16.91 -3.83 -20.13
N LYS A 207 -17.45 -4.12 -21.32
CA LYS A 207 -17.41 -3.17 -22.43
C LYS A 207 -18.11 -1.85 -22.14
N ASP A 208 -18.96 -1.78 -21.10
CA ASP A 208 -19.80 -0.60 -20.90
C ASP A 208 -19.64 0.22 -19.62
N ASN A 209 -19.14 -0.20 -18.43
CA ASN A 209 -19.08 0.79 -17.32
C ASN A 209 -18.41 0.51 -15.95
N GLN A 210 -17.72 -0.61 -15.64
CA GLN A 210 -17.40 -0.89 -14.22
C GLN A 210 -15.96 -1.00 -13.75
N TYR A 211 -14.95 -1.15 -14.62
CA TYR A 211 -13.55 -1.09 -14.18
C TYR A 211 -12.66 -0.62 -15.33
N PRO A 212 -12.53 0.69 -15.59
CA PRO A 212 -11.63 1.16 -16.64
C PRO A 212 -10.14 0.98 -16.27
N TYR A 213 -9.83 0.42 -15.08
CA TYR A 213 -8.50 0.50 -14.44
C TYR A 213 -7.98 -0.82 -13.86
N ALA A 214 -8.64 -1.95 -14.13
CA ALA A 214 -8.06 -3.25 -13.78
C ALA A 214 -7.01 -3.62 -14.85
N TYR A 215 -5.75 -3.28 -14.57
CA TYR A 215 -4.60 -3.70 -15.38
C TYR A 215 -4.64 -5.21 -15.67
N ARG A 216 -4.15 -5.57 -16.87
CA ARG A 216 -3.90 -6.95 -17.27
C ARG A 216 -2.92 -7.60 -16.29
N LEU A 217 -3.34 -8.75 -15.78
CA LEU A 217 -2.58 -9.64 -14.94
C LEU A 217 -1.56 -10.39 -15.78
N ASP A 218 -0.34 -9.92 -15.75
CA ASP A 218 0.75 -10.87 -15.64
C ASP A 218 1.37 -10.75 -14.26
N GLU A 219 1.45 -11.93 -13.62
CA GLU A 219 2.40 -12.26 -12.55
C GLU A 219 2.08 -11.74 -11.13
N SER A 220 2.19 -12.65 -10.16
CA SER A 220 3.12 -12.64 -9.01
C SER A 220 3.67 -11.30 -8.46
N VAL A 221 3.89 -10.33 -9.34
CA VAL A 221 4.33 -8.96 -9.13
C VAL A 221 3.46 -8.23 -8.11
N GLY A 222 2.13 -8.41 -8.10
CA GLY A 222 1.27 -7.69 -7.15
C GLY A 222 1.57 -7.98 -5.67
N ALA A 223 1.79 -9.25 -5.31
CA ALA A 223 2.10 -9.62 -3.93
C ALA A 223 3.57 -9.35 -3.58
N ALA A 224 4.51 -9.56 -4.51
CA ALA A 224 5.92 -9.21 -4.31
C ALA A 224 6.12 -7.69 -4.15
N ASN A 225 5.43 -6.90 -4.97
CA ASN A 225 5.43 -5.45 -4.89
C ASN A 225 4.70 -4.93 -3.64
N PHE A 226 3.62 -5.60 -3.22
CA PHE A 226 3.01 -5.33 -1.91
C PHE A 226 4.02 -5.51 -0.77
N ILE A 227 4.76 -6.62 -0.77
CA ILE A 227 5.80 -6.89 0.25
C ILE A 227 6.83 -5.77 0.27
N ASP A 228 7.36 -5.39 -0.88
CA ASP A 228 8.35 -4.33 -0.96
C ASP A 228 7.81 -2.96 -0.48
N ASN A 229 6.57 -2.64 -0.83
CA ASN A 229 5.92 -1.41 -0.36
C ASN A 229 5.75 -1.37 1.16
N ILE A 230 5.31 -2.47 1.79
CA ILE A 230 5.16 -2.48 3.26
C ILE A 230 6.52 -2.45 3.96
N LEU A 231 7.55 -3.04 3.37
CA LEU A 231 8.93 -2.99 3.90
C LEU A 231 9.56 -1.60 3.72
N ALA A 232 9.12 -0.79 2.76
CA ALA A 232 9.52 0.62 2.68
C ALA A 232 8.89 1.47 3.80
N ARG A 233 7.83 0.97 4.46
CA ARG A 233 6.89 1.77 5.25
C ARG A 233 6.52 1.10 6.57
N GLU A 234 5.38 0.40 6.61
CA GLU A 234 4.75 -0.09 7.83
C GLU A 234 5.57 -1.17 8.54
N GLU A 235 6.26 -2.02 7.78
CA GLU A 235 7.06 -3.14 8.26
C GLU A 235 8.55 -2.94 7.97
N ASN A 236 9.03 -1.68 7.94
CA ASN A 236 10.43 -1.37 7.64
C ASN A 236 11.45 -2.04 8.58
N HIS A 237 11.05 -2.33 9.82
CA HIS A 237 11.87 -3.09 10.75
C HIS A 237 12.22 -4.52 10.27
N HIS A 238 11.43 -5.08 9.34
CA HIS A 238 11.70 -6.37 8.71
C HIS A 238 12.52 -6.27 7.42
N LEU A 239 12.82 -5.07 6.91
CA LEU A 239 13.56 -4.93 5.65
C LEU A 239 14.93 -5.60 5.73
N ILE A 240 15.63 -5.45 6.86
CA ILE A 240 16.95 -6.06 7.07
C ILE A 240 16.88 -7.60 7.07
N ASP A 241 15.81 -8.16 7.62
CA ASP A 241 15.58 -9.61 7.64
C ASP A 241 15.48 -10.16 6.22
N TYR A 242 14.71 -9.47 5.36
CA TYR A 242 14.58 -9.80 3.95
C TYR A 242 15.92 -9.72 3.21
N LYS A 243 16.68 -8.63 3.39
CA LYS A 243 18.00 -8.45 2.76
C LYS A 243 18.95 -9.60 3.12
N ILE A 244 19.02 -9.97 4.40
CA ILE A 244 19.87 -11.06 4.87
C ILE A 244 19.39 -12.40 4.26
N CYS A 245 18.10 -12.69 4.37
CA CYS A 245 17.56 -13.99 3.95
C CYS A 245 17.62 -14.19 2.43
N LEU A 246 17.29 -13.17 1.63
CA LEU A 246 17.37 -13.25 0.17
C LEU A 246 18.81 -13.44 -0.31
N ALA A 247 19.78 -12.78 0.33
CA ALA A 247 21.21 -13.01 0.05
C ALA A 247 21.68 -14.43 0.41
N GLN A 248 21.17 -14.99 1.52
CA GLN A 248 21.44 -16.39 1.86
C GLN A 248 20.82 -17.35 0.84
N ILE A 249 19.59 -17.09 0.41
CA ILE A 249 18.89 -17.88 -0.61
C ILE A 249 19.64 -17.83 -1.93
N ASP A 250 20.01 -16.65 -2.44
CA ASP A 250 20.80 -16.49 -3.66
C ASP A 250 22.08 -17.33 -3.61
N ARG A 251 22.84 -17.22 -2.51
CA ARG A 251 24.07 -18.01 -2.33
C ARG A 251 23.78 -19.51 -2.36
N ILE A 252 22.74 -19.98 -1.67
CA ILE A 252 22.38 -21.41 -1.62
C ILE A 252 21.95 -21.90 -3.00
N LEU A 253 21.15 -21.12 -3.72
CA LEU A 253 20.74 -21.43 -5.10
C LEU A 253 21.97 -21.56 -6.01
N ARG A 254 22.89 -20.60 -5.97
CA ARG A 254 24.14 -20.63 -6.75
C ARG A 254 25.07 -21.78 -6.36
N GLN A 255 25.07 -22.19 -5.09
CA GLN A 255 25.80 -23.39 -4.65
C GLN A 255 25.21 -24.69 -5.22
N ARG A 256 23.88 -24.77 -5.34
CA ARG A 256 23.17 -25.93 -5.91
C ARG A 256 23.36 -26.03 -7.42
N ASN A 257 23.35 -24.89 -8.11
CA ASN A 257 23.60 -24.84 -9.55
C ASN A 257 24.43 -23.59 -9.92
N PRO A 258 25.76 -23.71 -9.98
CA PRO A 258 26.65 -22.58 -10.28
C PRO A 258 26.55 -22.04 -11.71
N PHE A 259 25.93 -22.79 -12.63
CA PHE A 259 25.94 -22.49 -14.06
C PHE A 259 24.68 -21.76 -14.55
N ILE A 260 23.67 -21.62 -13.70
CA ILE A 260 22.39 -21.01 -14.04
C ILE A 260 22.12 -19.89 -13.03
N GLU A 261 21.74 -18.72 -13.54
CA GLU A 261 21.33 -17.61 -12.69
C GLU A 261 20.01 -17.95 -11.94
N PRO A 262 19.85 -17.56 -10.67
CA PRO A 262 18.64 -17.86 -9.88
C PRO A 262 17.30 -17.51 -10.55
N ARG A 263 17.30 -16.51 -11.43
CA ARG A 263 16.15 -16.10 -12.25
C ARG A 263 15.70 -17.17 -13.26
N GLU A 264 16.64 -17.95 -13.77
CA GLU A 264 16.47 -18.97 -14.82
C GLU A 264 16.39 -20.38 -14.25
N MET A 265 16.60 -20.55 -12.94
CA MET A 265 16.54 -21.86 -12.29
C MET A 265 15.14 -22.48 -12.35
N SER A 266 15.09 -23.81 -12.37
CA SER A 266 13.84 -24.55 -12.46
C SER A 266 12.95 -24.32 -11.24
N ARG A 267 11.64 -24.53 -11.41
CA ARG A 267 10.65 -24.37 -10.33
C ARG A 267 10.91 -25.37 -9.22
N GLU A 268 11.26 -26.59 -9.57
CA GLU A 268 11.52 -27.71 -8.68
C GLU A 268 12.59 -27.35 -7.65
N LEU A 269 13.64 -26.65 -8.08
CA LEU A 269 14.73 -26.23 -7.19
C LEU A 269 14.25 -25.25 -6.10
N TYR A 270 13.32 -24.35 -6.44
CA TYR A 270 12.67 -23.47 -5.46
C TYR A 270 11.68 -24.22 -4.57
N VAL A 271 10.97 -25.23 -5.09
CA VAL A 271 10.09 -26.09 -4.29
C VAL A 271 10.90 -26.87 -3.25
N ASP A 272 12.04 -27.43 -3.65
CA ASP A 272 12.92 -28.17 -2.75
C ASP A 272 13.49 -27.27 -1.66
N LEU A 273 13.99 -26.08 -2.04
CA LEU A 273 14.45 -25.08 -1.08
C LEU A 273 13.33 -24.68 -0.11
N TYR A 274 12.13 -24.43 -0.62
CA TYR A 274 10.98 -24.07 0.20
C TYR A 274 10.64 -25.18 1.20
N ASN A 275 10.63 -26.44 0.77
CA ASN A 275 10.41 -27.59 1.65
C ASN A 275 11.49 -27.70 2.73
N GLU A 276 12.75 -27.51 2.40
CA GLU A 276 13.84 -27.46 3.38
C GLU A 276 13.67 -26.34 4.41
N MET A 277 13.25 -25.15 3.95
CA MET A 277 12.93 -24.02 4.84
C MET A 277 11.75 -24.35 5.77
N THR A 278 10.73 -25.09 5.30
CA THR A 278 9.63 -25.54 6.18
C THR A 278 10.07 -26.52 7.27
N LEU A 279 11.15 -27.27 7.03
CA LEU A 279 11.74 -28.20 7.99
C LEU A 279 12.77 -27.54 8.90
N ASP A 280 12.97 -26.22 8.74
CA ASP A 280 13.99 -25.41 9.42
C ASP A 280 15.42 -25.95 9.21
N LYS A 281 15.64 -26.65 8.10
CA LYS A 281 16.90 -27.34 7.78
C LYS A 281 17.25 -27.16 6.32
N VAL A 282 17.98 -26.08 6.04
CA VAL A 282 18.47 -25.77 4.70
C VAL A 282 19.98 -25.97 4.68
N ASN A 283 20.47 -26.83 3.79
CA ASN A 283 21.91 -27.03 3.65
C ASN A 283 22.57 -25.73 3.17
N GLY A 284 23.59 -25.30 3.90
CA GLY A 284 24.31 -24.05 3.62
C GLY A 284 23.70 -22.81 4.24
N TRP A 285 22.63 -22.87 5.04
CA TRP A 285 22.12 -21.70 5.77
C TRP A 285 23.03 -21.30 6.94
N ASP A 286 23.26 -20.00 7.10
CA ASP A 286 24.07 -19.40 8.17
C ASP A 286 23.17 -18.89 9.29
N SER A 287 23.02 -19.71 10.34
CA SER A 287 22.23 -19.39 11.53
C SER A 287 22.83 -18.29 12.40
N GLY A 288 24.12 -17.95 12.21
CA GLY A 288 24.77 -16.81 12.85
C GLY A 288 24.31 -15.47 12.26
N LYS A 289 23.91 -15.46 10.98
CA LYS A 289 23.35 -14.27 10.31
C LYS A 289 21.84 -14.16 10.42
N TYR A 290 21.12 -15.28 10.37
CA TYR A 290 19.68 -15.31 10.59
C TYR A 290 19.24 -16.64 11.20
N GLY A 291 18.64 -16.60 12.38
CA GLY A 291 18.52 -17.78 13.24
C GLY A 291 17.76 -18.96 12.62
N SER A 292 16.64 -18.71 11.93
CA SER A 292 15.75 -19.78 11.45
C SER A 292 15.21 -19.48 10.04
N PRO A 293 15.49 -20.32 9.03
CA PRO A 293 14.85 -20.21 7.71
C PRO A 293 13.33 -20.42 7.79
N LEU A 294 12.83 -21.23 8.74
CA LEU A 294 11.39 -21.40 8.95
C LEU A 294 10.72 -20.09 9.38
N PHE A 295 11.34 -19.34 10.29
CA PHE A 295 10.80 -18.07 10.76
C PHE A 295 10.68 -17.04 9.61
N PHE A 296 11.71 -16.92 8.77
CA PHE A 296 11.64 -16.08 7.57
C PHE A 296 10.53 -16.55 6.62
N LEU A 297 10.38 -17.86 6.42
CA LEU A 297 9.33 -18.42 5.57
C LEU A 297 7.92 -18.10 6.10
N GLN A 298 7.71 -18.11 7.42
CA GLN A 298 6.45 -17.73 8.03
C GLN A 298 6.14 -16.24 7.82
N LEU A 299 7.15 -15.37 7.98
CA LEU A 299 7.04 -13.94 7.67
C LEU A 299 6.66 -13.71 6.20
N LEU A 300 7.37 -14.37 5.28
CA LEU A 300 7.11 -14.29 3.85
C LEU A 300 5.69 -14.73 3.49
N ARG A 301 5.22 -15.85 4.07
CA ARG A 301 3.83 -16.33 3.89
C ARG A 301 2.83 -15.29 4.37
N ARG A 302 3.01 -14.75 5.58
CA ARG A 302 2.12 -13.71 6.13
C ARG A 302 1.97 -12.56 5.13
N HIS A 303 3.08 -11.96 4.69
CA HIS A 303 3.01 -10.83 3.77
C HIS A 303 2.45 -11.20 2.40
N THR A 304 2.74 -12.40 1.89
CA THR A 304 2.21 -12.88 0.61
C THR A 304 0.69 -13.03 0.65
N TYR A 305 0.16 -13.67 1.70
CA TYR A 305 -1.29 -13.80 1.90
C TYR A 305 -1.95 -12.44 2.13
N THR A 306 -1.34 -11.57 2.94
CA THR A 306 -1.85 -10.21 3.12
C THR A 306 -1.90 -9.49 1.78
N GLY A 307 -0.84 -9.49 0.98
CA GLY A 307 -0.84 -8.84 -0.34
C GLY A 307 -1.84 -9.47 -1.32
N ALA A 308 -2.06 -10.78 -1.28
CA ALA A 308 -3.01 -11.42 -2.19
C ALA A 308 -4.49 -11.14 -1.88
N PHE A 309 -4.81 -10.84 -0.61
CA PHE A 309 -6.19 -10.71 -0.14
C PHE A 309 -6.49 -9.39 0.56
N SER A 310 -5.54 -8.46 0.63
CA SER A 310 -5.76 -7.10 1.13
C SER A 310 -6.64 -6.30 0.18
N HIS A 311 -7.01 -5.08 0.57
CA HIS A 311 -7.72 -4.17 -0.31
C HIS A 311 -6.87 -3.81 -1.55
N PRO A 312 -7.45 -3.78 -2.77
CA PRO A 312 -6.74 -3.49 -4.02
C PRO A 312 -5.86 -2.22 -3.99
N LYS A 313 -6.33 -1.18 -3.31
CA LYS A 313 -5.62 0.09 -3.04
C LYS A 313 -4.16 -0.04 -2.61
N TYR A 314 -3.82 -1.09 -1.86
CA TYR A 314 -2.48 -1.23 -1.28
C TYR A 314 -1.48 -1.89 -2.24
N GLY A 315 -1.83 -2.02 -3.52
CA GLY A 315 -0.99 -2.64 -4.55
C GLY A 315 -1.06 -4.18 -4.56
N GLY A 316 -1.75 -4.77 -3.58
CA GLY A 316 -2.10 -6.19 -3.53
C GLY A 316 -3.50 -6.49 -4.10
N ASN A 317 -3.88 -7.77 -4.25
CA ASN A 317 -5.23 -8.23 -4.66
C ASN A 317 -5.82 -7.49 -5.87
N ILE A 318 -4.98 -7.32 -6.90
CA ILE A 318 -5.31 -6.51 -8.09
C ILE A 318 -6.60 -7.01 -8.73
N GLY A 319 -7.50 -6.08 -9.06
CA GLY A 319 -8.81 -6.39 -9.64
C GLY A 319 -9.75 -7.18 -8.71
N ALA A 320 -9.48 -7.21 -7.39
CA ALA A 320 -10.19 -8.01 -6.42
C ALA A 320 -10.18 -9.53 -6.72
N ALA A 321 -9.17 -10.01 -7.47
CA ALA A 321 -9.08 -11.39 -7.93
C ALA A 321 -8.99 -12.41 -6.77
N GLY A 322 -8.24 -12.08 -5.72
CA GLY A 322 -8.17 -12.86 -4.49
C GLY A 322 -9.52 -12.90 -3.77
N TRP A 323 -10.25 -11.79 -3.73
CA TRP A 323 -11.61 -11.76 -3.15
C TRP A 323 -12.62 -12.55 -3.97
N ALA A 324 -12.55 -12.48 -5.29
CA ALA A 324 -13.37 -13.29 -6.18
C ALA A 324 -13.06 -14.78 -6.04
N TYR A 325 -11.77 -15.13 -5.90
CA TYR A 325 -11.35 -16.50 -5.62
C TYR A 325 -11.92 -17.02 -4.30
N LEU A 326 -11.87 -16.20 -3.24
CA LEU A 326 -12.51 -16.53 -1.96
C LEU A 326 -14.03 -16.65 -2.08
N ALA A 327 -14.69 -15.76 -2.84
CA ALA A 327 -16.13 -15.81 -3.03
C ALA A 327 -16.59 -17.10 -3.72
N GLU A 328 -15.81 -17.62 -4.67
CA GLU A 328 -16.11 -18.86 -5.38
C GLU A 328 -15.85 -20.11 -4.52
N ARG A 329 -14.86 -20.08 -3.64
CA ARG A 329 -14.50 -21.24 -2.81
C ARG A 329 -15.21 -21.30 -1.46
N LEU A 330 -15.49 -20.15 -0.86
CA LEU A 330 -16.23 -20.05 0.39
C LEU A 330 -17.72 -20.03 0.08
N VAL A 331 -18.28 -21.21 -0.17
CA VAL A 331 -19.71 -21.41 -0.41
C VAL A 331 -20.32 -22.29 0.67
N ASN A 332 -21.60 -22.10 0.93
CA ASN A 332 -22.37 -23.00 1.79
C ASN A 332 -22.76 -24.28 1.03
N GLU A 333 -23.41 -25.23 1.71
CA GLU A 333 -23.88 -26.49 1.13
C GLU A 333 -24.85 -26.31 -0.06
N GLN A 334 -25.48 -25.14 -0.18
CA GLN A 334 -26.37 -24.79 -1.28
C GLN A 334 -25.65 -24.06 -2.44
N GLY A 335 -24.32 -23.96 -2.40
CA GLY A 335 -23.50 -23.28 -3.42
C GLY A 335 -23.57 -21.76 -3.36
N LYS A 336 -24.17 -21.16 -2.32
CA LYS A 336 -24.23 -19.71 -2.14
C LYS A 336 -22.95 -19.23 -1.45
N THR A 337 -22.34 -18.16 -1.98
CA THR A 337 -21.14 -17.57 -1.39
C THR A 337 -21.38 -17.09 0.04
N LEU A 338 -20.46 -17.45 0.94
CA LEU A 338 -20.32 -16.97 2.31
C LEU A 338 -19.42 -15.72 2.39
N PHE A 339 -18.71 -15.40 1.31
CA PHE A 339 -17.80 -14.26 1.21
C PHE A 339 -18.28 -13.28 0.12
N ASP A 340 -19.43 -12.65 0.38
CA ASP A 340 -20.05 -11.66 -0.51
C ASP A 340 -19.38 -10.28 -0.36
N TRP A 341 -18.11 -10.19 -0.78
CA TRP A 341 -17.31 -8.97 -0.67
C TRP A 341 -17.91 -7.78 -1.42
N ARG A 342 -18.72 -8.03 -2.46
CA ARG A 342 -19.39 -6.97 -3.23
C ARG A 342 -20.41 -6.20 -2.39
N LYS A 343 -21.04 -6.85 -1.42
CA LYS A 343 -21.92 -6.18 -0.43
C LYS A 343 -21.15 -5.46 0.67
N ALA A 344 -19.97 -5.96 1.01
CA ALA A 344 -19.09 -5.39 2.05
C ALA A 344 -18.32 -4.15 1.59
N ILE A 345 -18.32 -3.83 0.28
CA ILE A 345 -17.98 -2.49 -0.22
C ILE A 345 -19.14 -1.57 0.20
N GLU A 346 -19.20 -1.22 1.48
CA GLU A 346 -20.27 -0.43 2.05
C GLU A 346 -20.27 1.00 1.49
N LYS A 347 -21.48 1.52 1.26
CA LYS A 347 -21.68 2.96 1.07
C LYS A 347 -21.21 3.65 2.35
N PRO A 348 -20.27 4.59 2.28
CA PRO A 348 -20.05 5.53 1.17
C PRO A 348 -18.81 5.26 0.28
N LEU A 349 -18.05 4.18 0.50
CA LEU A 349 -16.80 3.91 -0.23
C LEU A 349 -17.02 3.49 -1.69
N GLY A 350 -18.24 3.11 -2.08
CA GLY A 350 -18.55 2.53 -3.40
C GLY A 350 -19.39 3.37 -4.37
N VAL A 351 -19.68 4.65 -4.09
CA VAL A 351 -20.45 5.52 -5.02
C VAL A 351 -19.76 6.83 -5.37
N ASN A 352 -18.60 7.12 -4.77
CA ASN A 352 -17.86 8.30 -5.16
C ASN A 352 -17.20 8.04 -6.52
N SER A 353 -17.51 8.87 -7.51
CA SER A 353 -16.87 8.84 -8.84
C SER A 353 -15.35 8.96 -8.76
N ASP A 354 -14.86 9.60 -7.70
CA ASP A 354 -13.44 9.83 -7.44
C ASP A 354 -12.73 8.57 -6.91
N TYR A 355 -13.45 7.50 -6.53
CA TYR A 355 -12.87 6.29 -5.95
C TYR A 355 -12.61 5.21 -7.02
N HIS A 356 -11.34 4.86 -7.23
CA HIS A 356 -10.93 3.92 -8.28
C HIS A 356 -10.23 2.66 -7.80
N GLY A 357 -10.27 2.37 -6.50
CA GLY A 357 -9.64 1.19 -5.90
C GLY A 357 -8.33 1.52 -5.24
#